data_AF-A0A9D1I895-F1
#
_entry.id   AF-A0A9D1I895-F1
#
_cell.length_a   1.000
_cell.length_b   1.000
_cell.length_c   1.000
_cell.angle_alpha   90.00
_cell.angle_beta   90.00
_cell.angle_gamma   90.00
#
_symmetry.space_group_name_H-M   'P 1'
#
loop_
_entity.id
_entity.type
_entity.pdbx_description
1 polymer ?
#
loop_
_entity_poly.entity_id
_entity_poly.type
_entity_poly.pdbx_seq_one_letter_code
_entity_poly.pdbx_strand_id
1 'polypeptide(L)' 'MKYRAMCPICGWTLMQASPNSQIKVNCPKCKSNLYVEVEENGVRVYTCKDEHFQKTQPS' A
#
# COMPACT_ATOMS: atom_id res chain seq x y z
N MET A 1 10.72 -10.44 12.39
CA MET A 1 11.31 -9.49 11.41
C MET A 1 10.35 -8.33 11.21
N LYS A 2 10.85 -7.11 11.01
CA LYS A 2 10.01 -5.95 10.65
C LYS A 2 10.35 -5.55 9.22
N TYR A 3 9.36 -5.54 8.36
CA TYR A 3 9.52 -5.17 6.96
C TYR A 3 9.26 -3.69 6.78
N ARG A 4 10.06 -3.01 5.95
CA ARG A 4 9.93 -1.57 5.70
C ARG A 4 9.36 -1.34 4.30
N ALA A 5 8.21 -0.69 4.24
CA ALA A 5 7.58 -0.30 2.98
C ALA A 5 7.96 1.14 2.60
N MET A 6 8.34 1.33 1.34
CA MET A 6 8.61 2.63 0.76
C MET A 6 7.63 2.92 -0.37
N CYS A 7 7.30 4.18 -0.54
CA CYS A 7 6.48 4.65 -1.65
C CYS A 7 7.28 4.50 -2.95
N PRO A 8 6.82 3.71 -3.94
CA PRO A 8 7.50 3.55 -5.21
C PRO A 8 7.43 4.79 -6.09
N ILE A 9 6.59 5.77 -5.74
CA ILE A 9 6.38 7.01 -6.51
C ILE A 9 7.37 8.10 -6.08
N CYS A 10 7.50 8.34 -4.78
CA CYS A 10 8.28 9.46 -4.25
C CYS A 10 9.45 9.06 -3.33
N GLY A 11 9.66 7.75 -3.11
CA GLY A 11 10.70 7.23 -2.23
C GLY A 11 10.46 7.46 -0.74
N TRP A 12 9.31 8.01 -0.33
CA TRP A 12 9.00 8.26 1.09
C TRP A 12 8.80 6.95 1.86
N THR A 13 9.31 6.88 3.10
CA THR A 13 9.06 5.74 3.98
C THR A 13 7.62 5.75 4.48
N LEU A 14 6.87 4.69 4.20
CA LEU A 14 5.45 4.61 4.56
C LEU A 14 5.29 4.11 5.99
N MET A 15 5.71 2.87 6.24
CA MET A 15 5.55 2.22 7.54
C MET A 15 6.46 1.01 7.68
N GLN A 16 6.54 0.51 8.92
CA GLN A 16 7.02 -0.83 9.21
C GLN A 16 5.82 -1.75 9.44
N ALA A 17 5.88 -2.96 8.89
CA ALA A 17 4.80 -3.92 8.94
C ALA A 17 5.31 -5.30 9.35
N SER A 18 4.43 -6.05 10.00
CA SER A 18 4.67 -7.45 10.35
C SER A 18 4.53 -8.34 9.12
N PRO A 19 5.20 -9.51 9.07
CA PRO A 19 4.94 -10.52 8.06
C PRO A 19 3.46 -10.91 8.02
N ASN A 20 3.00 -11.38 6.86
CA ASN A 20 1.63 -11.82 6.60
C ASN A 20 0.57 -10.74 6.90
N SER A 21 0.89 -9.49 6.57
CA SER A 21 0.00 -8.35 6.78
C SER A 21 -0.30 -7.64 5.46
N GLN A 22 -1.55 -7.21 5.31
CA GLN A 22 -2.02 -6.43 4.16
C GLN A 22 -2.53 -5.08 4.65
N ILE A 23 -1.97 -3.99 4.13
CA ILE A 23 -2.18 -2.65 4.66
C ILE A 23 -2.40 -1.67 3.53
N LYS A 24 -3.52 -0.95 3.57
CA LYS A 24 -3.78 0.18 2.68
C LYS A 24 -3.31 1.47 3.36
N VAL A 25 -2.44 2.22 2.68
CA VAL A 25 -1.83 3.43 3.21
C VAL A 25 -1.87 4.55 2.18
N ASN A 26 -2.19 5.76 2.61
CA ASN A 26 -2.03 6.95 1.79
C ASN A 26 -0.64 7.55 2.03
N CYS A 27 0.12 7.82 0.98
CA CYS A 27 1.44 8.44 1.13
C CYS A 27 1.28 9.91 1.56
N PRO A 28 1.83 10.34 2.71
CA PRO A 28 1.65 11.72 3.17
C PRO A 28 2.30 12.75 2.25
N LYS A 29 3.30 12.35 1.46
CA LYS A 29 4.08 13.21 0.56
C LYS A 29 3.44 13.37 -0.82
N CYS A 30 3.18 12.28 -1.55
CA CYS A 30 2.60 12.34 -2.89
C CYS A 30 1.07 12.14 -2.92
N LYS A 31 0.45 11.90 -1.75
CA LYS A 31 -1.00 11.67 -1.56
C LYS A 31 -1.56 10.47 -2.32
N SER A 32 -0.70 9.62 -2.89
CA SER A 32 -1.13 8.44 -3.62
C SER A 32 -1.59 7.34 -2.67
N ASN A 33 -2.65 6.63 -3.06
CA ASN A 33 -3.14 5.45 -2.38
C ASN A 33 -2.27 4.25 -2.76
N LEU A 34 -1.73 3.58 -1.74
CA LEU A 34 -0.84 2.45 -1.89
C LEU A 34 -1.39 1.26 -1.13
N TYR A 35 -1.17 0.08 -1.69
CA TYR A 35 -1.44 -1.19 -1.04
C TYR A 35 -0.11 -1.88 -0.76
N VAL A 36 0.12 -2.20 0.50
CA VAL A 36 1.33 -2.88 0.97
C VAL A 36 0.95 -4.28 1.39
N GLU A 37 1.56 -5.27 0.75
CA GLU A 37 1.43 -6.67 1.10
C GLU A 37 2.78 -7.18 1.59
N VAL A 38 2.79 -7.72 2.80
CA VAL A 38 3.99 -8.27 3.42
C VAL A 38 3.81 -9.77 3.52
N GLU A 39 4.60 -10.50 2.75
CA GLU A 39 4.65 -11.96 2.77
C GLU A 39 5.92 -12.41 3.51
N GLU A 40 6.04 -13.70 3.83
CA GLU A 40 7.25 -14.24 4.48
C GLU A 40 8.51 -14.05 3.62
N ASN A 41 8.36 -14.01 2.30
CA ASN A 41 9.45 -13.87 1.33
C ASN A 41 9.79 -12.42 0.95
N GLY A 42 9.02 -11.42 1.41
CA GLY A 42 9.31 -10.02 1.09
C GLY A 42 8.12 -9.06 1.18
N VAL A 43 8.33 -7.86 0.65
CA VAL A 43 7.36 -6.76 0.65
C VAL A 43 6.99 -6.41 -0.77
N ARG A 44 5.69 -6.32 -1.05
CA ARG A 44 5.14 -5.90 -2.34
C ARG A 44 4.34 -4.63 -2.12
N VAL A 45 4.64 -3.59 -2.89
CA VAL A 45 3.96 -2.29 -2.80
C VAL A 45 3.36 -1.96 -4.15
N TYR A 46 2.05 -1.78 -4.17
CA TYR A 46 1.28 -1.47 -5.36
C TYR A 46 0.67 -0.08 -5.24
N THR A 47 0.67 0.67 -6.32
CA THR A 47 -0.11 1.89 -6.43
C THR A 47 -1.53 1.51 -6.79
N CYS A 48 -2.51 1.91 -5.98
CA CYS A 48 -3.90 1.87 -6.43
C CYS A 48 -4.03 2.94 -7.51
N LYS A 49 -3.92 2.56 -8.79
CA LYS A 49 -4.46 3.41 -9.84
C LYS A 49 -5.97 3.36 -9.65
N ASP A 50 -6.52 4.43 -9.10
CA ASP A 50 -7.96 4.65 -9.03
C ASP A 50 -8.51 4.72 -10.47
N GLU A 51 -8.72 3.57 -11.12
CA GLU A 51 -9.80 3.45 -12.10
C GLU A 51 -11.07 3.22 -11.29
N HIS A 52 -11.74 4.32 -10.92
CA HIS A 52 -13.15 4.37 -10.56
C HIS A 52 -13.75 3.05 -10.03
N PHE A 53 -13.30 2.55 -8.88
CA PHE A 53 -14.06 1.54 -8.16
C PHE A 53 -15.15 2.24 -7.35
N GLN A 54 -16.06 2.93 -8.07
CA GLN A 54 -17.41 3.09 -7.58
C GLN A 54 -17.98 1.67 -7.54
N LYS A 55 -17.98 1.06 -6.36
CA LYS A 55 -19.01 0.06 -6.04
C LYS A 55 -20.34 0.79 -6.22
N THR A 56 -20.95 0.69 -7.41
CA THR A 56 -22.39 0.77 -7.51
C THR A 56 -22.92 -0.32 -6.61
N GLN A 57 -23.42 0.08 -5.44
CA GLN A 57 -24.30 -0.73 -4.63
C GLN A 57 -25.53 -1.04 -5.51
N PRO A 58 -25.83 -2.30 -5.84
CA PRO A 58 -27.16 -2.61 -6.32
C PRO A 58 -28.13 -2.45 -5.13
N SER A 59 -29.08 -1.54 -5.28
CA SER A 59 -30.25 -1.39 -4.41
C SER A 59 -31.29 -2.46 -4.73
#